data_AF-M1ET00-F1
#
_entry.id   AF-M1ET00-F1
#
_cell.length_a   1.000
_cell.length_b   1.000
_cell.length_c   1.000
_cell.angle_alpha   90.00
_cell.angle_beta   90.00
_cell.angle_gamma   90.00
#
_symmetry.space_group_name_H-M   'P 1'
#
loop_
_entity.id
_entity.type
_entity.pdbx_description
1 polymer ?
#
loop_
_entity_poly.entity_id
_entity_poly.type
_entity_poly.pdbx_seq_one_letter_code
_entity_poly.pdbx_strand_id
1 'polypeptide(L)'
;DSQIPRRYYSLGEIRNVETNQCLDNMGRKENEKVGIFNCHGMGGNQVFSYTADKEIRTDDLCLDVSRLSGPVIMLKCHHMRGNQLWEYDPERLT
;
A
#
# COMPACT_ATOMS: atom_id res chain seq x y z
N ASP A 1 -7.96 -6.45 -18.10
CA ASP A 1 -6.63 -5.80 -18.00
C ASP A 1 -5.89 -6.29 -16.78
N SER A 2 -4.57 -6.49 -16.87
CA SER A 2 -3.79 -6.97 -15.73
C SER A 2 -3.80 -5.94 -14.60
N GLN A 3 -4.19 -6.37 -13.40
CA GLN A 3 -4.30 -5.55 -12.19
C GLN A 3 -2.94 -5.11 -11.62
N ILE A 4 -1.84 -5.56 -12.24
CA ILE A 4 -0.47 -5.22 -11.84
C ILE A 4 -0.02 -3.97 -12.60
N PRO A 5 0.46 -2.90 -11.93
CA PRO A 5 0.94 -1.70 -12.59
C PRO A 5 2.10 -2.01 -13.54
N ARG A 6 2.14 -1.36 -14.71
CA ARG A 6 3.21 -1.59 -15.70
C ARG A 6 4.58 -1.12 -15.24
N ARG A 7 4.64 -0.17 -14.30
CA ARG A 7 5.88 0.41 -13.75
C ARG A 7 5.77 0.51 -12.23
N TYR A 8 6.61 -0.24 -11.54
CA TYR A 8 6.72 -0.23 -10.09
C TYR A 8 8.18 -0.30 -9.66
N TYR A 9 8.47 0.26 -8.49
CA TYR A 9 9.76 0.11 -7.82
C TYR A 9 9.82 -1.23 -7.07
N SER A 10 8.71 -1.65 -6.46
CA SER A 10 8.59 -2.91 -5.75
C SER A 10 7.18 -3.50 -5.88
N LEU A 11 7.12 -4.82 -5.79
CA LEU A 11 5.89 -5.61 -5.73
C LEU A 11 6.10 -6.74 -4.72
N GLY A 12 5.32 -6.75 -3.64
CA GLY A 12 5.48 -7.71 -2.56
C GLY A 12 4.88 -7.21 -1.26
N GLU A 13 5.38 -7.72 -0.15
CA GLU A 13 4.97 -7.27 1.18
C GLU A 13 5.60 -5.92 1.56
N ILE A 14 4.88 -5.14 2.36
CA ILE A 14 5.42 -3.95 3.03
C ILE A 14 5.53 -4.29 4.51
N ARG A 15 6.75 -4.61 4.94
CA ARG A 15 7.08 -5.14 6.28
C ARG A 15 7.59 -4.03 7.19
N ASN A 16 7.00 -3.92 8.37
CA ASN A 16 7.59 -3.19 9.48
C ASN A 16 8.78 -3.97 10.04
N VAL A 17 9.95 -3.34 10.09
CA VAL A 17 11.21 -4.00 10.47
C VAL A 17 11.31 -4.32 11.95
N GLU A 18 10.61 -3.59 12.81
CA GLU A 18 10.62 -3.79 14.27
C GLU A 18 9.66 -4.91 14.69
N THR A 19 8.42 -4.89 14.17
CA THR A 19 7.36 -5.80 14.63
C THR A 19 7.20 -7.04 13.79
N ASN A 20 7.85 -7.11 12.63
CA ASN A 20 7.69 -8.18 11.66
C ASN A 20 6.24 -8.35 11.17
N GLN A 21 5.48 -7.26 11.19
CA GLN A 21 4.11 -7.19 10.68
C GLN A 21 4.07 -6.50 9.31
N CYS A 22 3.14 -6.92 8.47
CA CYS A 22 2.98 -6.45 7.10
C CYS A 22 1.67 -5.69 6.94
N LEU A 23 1.65 -4.72 6.03
CA LEU A 23 0.39 -4.20 5.51
C LEU A 23 -0.43 -5.35 4.92
N ASP A 24 -1.73 -5.33 5.21
CA ASP A 24 -2.67 -6.37 4.81
C ASP A 24 -4.00 -5.69 4.44
N ASN A 25 -4.51 -5.95 3.24
CA ASN A 25 -5.80 -5.39 2.83
C ASN A 25 -6.98 -6.08 3.55
N MET A 26 -6.72 -7.15 4.31
CA MET A 26 -7.69 -7.93 5.09
C MET A 26 -8.86 -8.50 4.26
N GLY A 27 -8.74 -8.54 2.93
CA GLY A 27 -9.85 -8.84 2.02
C GLY A 27 -10.95 -7.77 2.01
N ARG A 28 -10.65 -6.58 2.51
CA ARG A 28 -11.56 -5.42 2.54
C ARG A 28 -11.67 -4.74 1.18
N LYS A 29 -12.71 -3.94 1.02
CA LYS A 29 -13.06 -3.23 -0.21
C LYS A 29 -12.70 -1.74 -0.12
N GLU A 30 -13.05 -1.02 -1.18
CA GLU A 30 -12.96 0.43 -1.24
C GLU A 30 -13.62 1.11 -0.03
N ASN A 31 -13.01 2.22 0.42
CA ASN A 31 -13.42 3.06 1.55
C ASN A 31 -13.28 2.38 2.93
N GLU A 32 -12.53 1.28 3.01
CA GLU A 32 -12.16 0.64 4.26
C GLU A 32 -10.69 0.91 4.64
N LYS A 33 -10.37 0.75 5.93
CA LYS A 33 -9.01 0.95 6.44
C LYS A 33 -8.10 -0.20 6.03
N VAL A 34 -6.87 0.10 5.64
CA VAL A 34 -5.82 -0.92 5.52
C VAL A 34 -5.51 -1.50 6.91
N GLY A 35 -5.22 -2.79 6.97
CA GLY A 35 -4.83 -3.48 8.19
C GLY A 35 -3.32 -3.65 8.31
N ILE A 36 -2.90 -4.14 9.47
CA ILE A 36 -1.56 -4.66 9.71
C ILE A 36 -1.70 -6.02 10.39
N PHE A 37 -0.95 -7.02 9.92
CA PHE A 37 -0.98 -8.37 10.48
C PHE A 37 0.40 -9.02 10.40
N ASN A 38 0.61 -10.15 11.08
CA ASN A 38 1.90 -10.85 10.99
C ASN A 38 2.23 -11.19 9.53
N CYS A 39 3.45 -10.88 9.12
CA CYS A 39 3.90 -11.22 7.77
C CYS A 39 3.94 -12.74 7.60
N HIS A 40 3.17 -13.28 6.66
CA HIS A 40 3.09 -14.73 6.43
C HIS A 40 3.82 -15.17 5.15
N GLY A 41 4.26 -14.25 4.29
CA GLY A 41 5.07 -14.56 3.10
C GLY A 41 4.35 -15.37 2.01
N MET A 42 3.00 -15.39 2.02
CA MET A 42 2.18 -16.16 1.08
C MET A 42 1.58 -15.30 -0.03
N GLY A 43 1.92 -14.01 -0.09
CA GLY A 43 1.31 -13.05 -0.99
C GLY A 43 -0.16 -12.77 -0.65
N GLY A 44 -1.04 -12.79 -1.66
CA GLY A 44 -2.47 -12.50 -1.50
C GLY A 44 -2.72 -11.09 -0.95
N ASN A 45 -3.42 -11.03 0.18
CA ASN A 45 -3.83 -9.77 0.83
C ASN A 45 -2.67 -8.92 1.35
N GLN A 46 -1.47 -9.50 1.48
CA GLN A 46 -0.24 -8.80 1.88
C GLN A 46 0.61 -8.34 0.68
N VAL A 47 0.10 -8.44 -0.56
CA VAL A 47 0.79 -7.91 -1.74
C VAL A 47 0.35 -6.48 -2.01
N PHE A 48 1.33 -5.59 -1.97
CA PHE A 48 1.24 -4.21 -2.38
C PHE A 48 2.30 -3.91 -3.43
N SER A 49 2.03 -2.90 -4.25
CA SER A 49 3.00 -2.34 -5.19
C SER A 49 3.30 -0.91 -4.80
N TYR A 50 4.59 -0.55 -4.83
CA TYR A 50 5.00 0.84 -4.80
C TYR A 50 5.26 1.28 -6.25
N THR A 51 4.34 2.08 -6.80
CA THR A 51 4.31 2.38 -8.23
C THR A 51 5.32 3.47 -8.61
N ALA A 52 5.65 3.58 -9.90
CA ALA A 52 6.46 4.68 -10.40
C ALA A 52 5.80 6.06 -10.20
N ASP A 53 4.48 6.09 -10.06
CA ASP A 53 3.68 7.29 -9.78
C ASP A 53 3.59 7.63 -8.28
N LYS A 54 4.35 6.92 -7.45
CA LYS A 54 4.46 7.13 -6.00
C LYS A 54 3.17 6.78 -5.25
N GLU A 55 2.42 5.81 -5.75
CA GLU A 55 1.23 5.26 -5.08
C GLU A 55 1.60 3.95 -4.37
N ILE A 56 0.96 3.67 -3.23
CA ILE A 56 0.98 2.33 -2.60
C ILE A 56 -0.35 1.66 -2.94
N ARG A 57 -0.30 0.60 -3.75
CA ARG A 57 -1.47 0.02 -4.41
C ARG A 57 -1.66 -1.48 -4.11
N THR A 58 -2.91 -1.90 -3.92
CA THR A 58 -3.36 -3.31 -3.84
C THR A 58 -4.57 -3.48 -4.76
N ASP A 59 -4.49 -4.41 -5.72
CA ASP A 59 -5.43 -4.51 -6.85
C ASP A 59 -5.66 -3.16 -7.57
N ASP A 60 -6.86 -2.56 -7.54
CA ASP A 60 -7.19 -1.26 -8.14
C ASP A 60 -7.32 -0.14 -7.08
N LEU A 61 -6.98 -0.44 -5.82
CA LEU A 61 -7.05 0.49 -4.70
C LEU A 61 -5.68 1.02 -4.30
N CYS A 62 -5.63 2.29 -3.92
CA CYS A 62 -4.48 3.02 -3.44
C CYS A 62 -4.69 3.44 -1.98
N LEU A 63 -3.61 3.48 -1.22
CA LEU A 63 -3.63 4.03 0.14
C LEU A 63 -3.81 5.56 0.08
N ASP A 64 -4.73 6.07 0.89
CA ASP A 64 -5.17 7.46 0.90
C ASP A 64 -5.28 8.00 2.33
N VAL A 65 -4.84 9.24 2.54
CA VAL A 65 -4.99 9.97 3.82
C VAL A 65 -5.51 11.38 3.58
N SER A 66 -6.73 11.66 4.04
CA SER A 66 -7.39 12.96 3.77
C SER A 66 -7.19 14.02 4.85
N ARG A 67 -6.53 13.70 5.97
CA ARG A 67 -6.25 14.65 7.08
C ARG A 67 -5.07 14.20 7.93
N LEU A 68 -4.41 15.16 8.59
CA LEU A 68 -3.34 14.88 9.55
C LEU A 68 -3.84 13.95 10.66
N SER A 69 -3.03 12.95 11.01
CA SER A 69 -3.37 11.88 11.97
C SER A 69 -4.68 11.14 11.65
N GLY A 70 -5.15 11.22 10.40
CA GLY A 70 -6.28 10.45 9.89
C GLY A 70 -5.92 8.98 9.67
N PRO A 71 -6.93 8.12 9.52
CA PRO A 71 -6.69 6.74 9.12
C PRO A 71 -6.17 6.68 7.68
N VAL A 72 -5.35 5.67 7.40
CA VAL A 72 -5.03 5.27 6.03
C VAL A 72 -6.16 4.37 5.52
N ILE A 73 -6.82 4.79 4.44
CA ILE A 73 -7.92 4.06 3.81
C ILE A 73 -7.54 3.62 2.40
N MET A 74 -8.23 2.61 1.88
CA MET A 74 -8.06 2.12 0.51
C MET A 74 -9.15 2.73 -0.37
N LEU A 75 -8.77 3.55 -1.34
CA LEU A 75 -9.68 4.16 -2.31
C LEU A 75 -9.24 3.83 -3.72
N LYS A 76 -10.13 3.92 -4.72
CA LYS A 76 -9.70 3.77 -6.10
C LYS A 76 -8.53 4.69 -6.43
N CYS A 77 -7.53 4.13 -7.08
CA CYS A 77 -6.40 4.90 -7.57
C CYS A 77 -6.90 5.91 -8.60
N HIS A 78 -6.72 7.20 -8.32
CA HIS A 78 -7.15 8.26 -9.23
C HIS A 78 -6.00 8.87 -10.04
N HIS A 79 -4.74 8.48 -9.78
CA HIS A 79 -3.56 8.88 -10.56
C HIS A 79 -3.31 10.40 -10.61
N MET A 80 -3.81 11.14 -9.62
CA MET A 80 -3.62 12.59 -9.48
C MET A 80 -2.67 12.95 -8.33
N ARG A 81 -1.96 11.96 -7.77
CA ARG A 81 -1.09 12.13 -6.59
C ARG A 81 -1.89 12.63 -5.38
N GLY A 82 -1.55 13.80 -4.84
CA GLY A 82 -2.26 14.42 -3.73
C GLY A 82 -2.22 13.56 -2.46
N ASN A 83 -3.40 13.25 -1.93
CA ASN A 83 -3.60 12.38 -0.76
C ASN A 83 -3.29 10.90 -1.01
N GLN A 84 -2.99 10.50 -2.26
CA GLN A 84 -2.52 9.16 -2.63
C GLN A 84 -1.01 9.10 -2.95
N LEU A 85 -0.26 10.18 -2.73
CA LEU A 85 1.19 10.22 -2.95
C LEU A 85 1.96 9.81 -1.68
N TRP A 86 2.89 8.87 -1.85
CA TRP A 86 3.76 8.33 -0.82
C TRP A 86 5.21 8.40 -1.26
N GLU A 87 6.04 9.12 -0.50
CA GLU A 87 7.49 9.09 -0.70
C GLU A 87 8.11 8.02 0.18
N TYR A 88 8.89 7.13 -0.45
CA TYR A 88 9.66 6.10 0.22
C TYR A 88 11.15 6.46 0.15
N ASP A 89 11.79 6.46 1.31
CA ASP A 89 13.23 6.66 1.48
C ASP A 89 13.90 5.29 1.72
N PRO A 90 14.64 4.74 0.75
CA PRO A 90 15.26 3.42 0.87
C PRO A 90 16.47 3.42 1.82
N GLU A 91 17.07 4.57 2.13
CA GLU A 91 18.24 4.66 3.00
C GLU A 91 17.85 4.71 4.48
N ARG A 92 16.58 5.06 4.77
CA ARG A 92 16.05 5.22 6.11
C ARG A 92 15.32 3.97 6.58
N LEU A 93 16.09 2.90 6.80
CA LEU A 93 15.62 1.70 7.51
C LEU A 93 15.81 1.93 9.01
N THR A 94 14.84 2.56 9.67
CA THR A 94 14.79 2.68 11.13
C THR A 94 14.34 1.39 11.76
#